data_AF-A0A4Q9L343-F1
#
_entry.id   AF-A0A4Q9L343-F1
#
_cell.length_a   1.000
_cell.length_b   1.000
_cell.length_c   1.000
_cell.angle_alpha   90.00
_cell.angle_beta   90.00
_cell.angle_gamma   90.00
#
_symmetry.space_group_name_H-M   'P 1'
#
loop_
_entity.id
_entity.type
_entity.pdbx_description
1 polymer ?
#
loop_
_entity_poly.entity_id
_entity_poly.type
_entity_poly.pdbx_seq_one_letter_code
_entity_poly.pdbx_strand_id
1 'polypeptide(L)'
;MLLQLLDCLEKSKETSTRRAAILKVENDNKTHLALIKDFLQVKYGMAEEVTKNKLDEAQLANLYNEIEKRKLHSKLYNARNNELVSVNDSSRWLKKGSVRPRDEAVFCYIQDRNVFWGAESMCQHCNTSRKTVDHLATRCEIMLGHDYTRRLMKWLGAYTYFS
;
A
#
# COMPACT_ATOMS: atom_id res chain seq x y z
N MET A 1 -1.89 -12.13 16.30
CA MET A 1 -1.98 -12.26 17.76
C MET A 1 -2.18 -13.71 18.19
N LEU A 2 -3.24 -14.42 17.74
CA LEU A 2 -3.46 -15.84 18.10
C LEU A 2 -2.33 -16.78 17.64
N LEU A 3 -1.85 -16.65 16.40
CA LEU A 3 -0.72 -17.43 15.91
C LEU A 3 0.55 -17.25 16.77
N GLN A 4 0.86 -16.01 17.13
CA GLN A 4 1.99 -15.70 18.01
C GLN A 4 1.82 -16.30 19.41
N LEU A 5 0.60 -16.32 19.94
CA LEU A 5 0.32 -16.97 21.22
C LEU A 5 0.54 -18.48 21.12
N LEU A 6 0.05 -19.12 20.04
CA LEU A 6 0.27 -20.54 19.78
C LEU A 6 1.78 -20.86 19.69
N ASP A 7 2.53 -20.10 18.90
CA ASP A 7 3.98 -20.28 18.76
C ASP A 7 4.71 -20.12 20.11
N CYS A 8 4.27 -19.17 20.94
CA CYS A 8 4.83 -18.98 22.29
C CYS A 8 4.58 -20.19 23.18
N LEU A 9 3.36 -20.75 23.15
CA LEU A 9 2.99 -21.93 23.93
C LEU A 9 3.77 -23.16 23.45
N GLU A 10 3.87 -23.37 22.13
CA GLU A 10 4.62 -24.48 21.54
C GLU A 10 6.11 -24.45 21.90
N LYS A 11 6.76 -23.28 21.82
CA LYS A 11 8.20 -23.12 22.14
C LYS A 11 8.57 -23.38 23.59
N SER A 12 7.60 -23.28 24.50
CA SER A 12 7.85 -23.33 25.95
C SER A 12 7.07 -24.43 26.66
N LYS A 13 6.46 -25.35 25.90
CA LYS A 13 5.74 -26.50 26.44
C LYS A 13 6.65 -27.44 27.24
N GLU A 14 7.93 -27.53 26.86
CA GLU A 14 8.91 -28.40 27.52
C GLU A 14 9.42 -27.82 28.83
N THR A 15 9.42 -26.49 28.96
CA THR A 15 9.90 -25.79 30.16
C THR A 15 8.78 -25.46 31.15
N SER A 16 7.51 -25.44 30.71
CA SER A 16 6.37 -25.09 31.55
C SER A 16 5.23 -26.10 31.43
N THR A 17 5.02 -26.86 32.50
CA THR A 17 3.90 -27.81 32.64
C THR A 17 2.54 -27.13 32.47
N ARG A 18 2.39 -25.89 32.96
CA ARG A 18 1.17 -25.09 32.78
C ARG A 18 0.91 -24.79 31.29
N ARG A 19 1.94 -24.41 30.52
CA ARG A 19 1.78 -24.10 29.09
C ARG A 19 1.47 -25.36 28.29
N ALA A 20 2.08 -26.49 28.62
CA ALA A 20 1.75 -27.78 28.01
C ALA A 20 0.30 -28.20 28.28
N ALA A 21 -0.18 -28.05 29.53
CA ALA A 21 -1.57 -28.36 29.88
C ALA A 21 -2.57 -27.46 29.14
N ILE A 22 -2.30 -26.14 29.05
CA ILE A 22 -3.12 -25.20 28.27
C ILE A 22 -3.16 -25.65 26.80
N LEU A 23 -2.01 -25.90 26.18
CA LEU A 23 -1.95 -26.32 24.77
C LEU A 23 -2.75 -27.61 24.52
N LYS A 24 -2.69 -28.58 25.45
CA LYS A 24 -3.47 -29.81 25.35
C LYS A 24 -4.98 -29.55 25.39
N VAL A 25 -5.45 -28.78 26.38
CA VAL A 25 -6.88 -28.45 26.52
C VAL A 25 -7.42 -27.69 25.30
N GLU A 26 -6.65 -26.74 24.78
CA GLU A 26 -7.02 -25.98 23.58
C GLU A 26 -7.14 -26.88 22.34
N ASN A 27 -6.23 -27.84 22.19
CA ASN A 27 -6.27 -28.83 21.10
C ASN A 27 -7.43 -29.82 21.23
N ASP A 28 -7.67 -30.35 22.44
CA ASP A 28 -8.76 -31.30 22.70
C ASP A 28 -10.13 -30.67 22.44
N ASN A 29 -10.29 -29.39 22.82
CA ASN A 29 -11.50 -28.62 22.59
C ASN A 29 -11.63 -28.06 21.17
N LYS A 30 -10.62 -28.26 20.30
CA LYS A 30 -10.56 -27.71 18.93
C LYS A 30 -10.90 -26.22 18.87
N THR A 31 -10.35 -25.44 19.79
CA THR A 31 -10.65 -24.01 19.88
C THR A 31 -10.10 -23.27 18.66
N HIS A 32 -10.48 -22.00 18.51
CA HIS A 32 -9.91 -21.12 17.48
C HIS A 32 -8.38 -21.01 17.57
N LEU A 33 -7.78 -21.22 18.74
CA LEU A 33 -6.33 -21.22 18.89
C LEU A 33 -5.70 -22.46 18.25
N ALA A 34 -6.31 -23.64 18.41
CA ALA A 34 -5.83 -24.89 17.81
C ALA A 34 -5.97 -24.87 16.28
N LEU A 35 -7.09 -24.34 15.77
CA LEU A 35 -7.42 -24.33 14.34
C LEU A 35 -6.81 -23.16 13.56
N ILE A 36 -6.07 -22.25 14.22
CA ILE A 36 -5.61 -21.01 13.59
C ILE A 36 -4.66 -21.28 12.41
N LYS A 37 -3.77 -22.28 12.51
CA LYS A 37 -2.81 -22.61 11.45
C LYS A 37 -3.55 -23.09 10.20
N ASP A 38 -4.47 -24.04 10.36
CA ASP A 38 -5.28 -24.60 9.27
C ASP A 38 -6.16 -23.52 8.62
N PHE A 39 -6.80 -22.67 9.44
CA PHE A 39 -7.62 -21.57 8.95
C PHE A 39 -6.83 -20.60 8.07
N LEU A 40 -5.61 -20.24 8.49
CA LEU A 40 -4.75 -19.34 7.72
C LEU A 40 -4.26 -20.00 6.42
N GLN A 41 -3.91 -21.29 6.46
CA GLN A 41 -3.53 -22.04 5.26
C GLN A 41 -4.66 -22.07 4.23
N VAL A 42 -5.88 -22.38 4.64
CA VAL A 42 -7.05 -22.40 3.74
C VAL A 42 -7.38 -21.01 3.22
N LYS A 43 -7.38 -19.99 4.10
CA LYS A 43 -7.76 -18.62 3.73
C LYS A 43 -6.81 -17.99 2.71
N TYR A 44 -5.51 -18.24 2.84
CA TYR A 44 -4.48 -17.63 2.00
C TYR A 44 -3.84 -18.60 1.00
N GLY A 45 -4.33 -19.85 0.91
CA GLY A 45 -3.81 -20.86 -0.02
C GLY A 45 -2.37 -21.28 0.25
N MET A 46 -1.93 -21.29 1.52
CA MET A 46 -0.54 -21.60 1.88
C MET A 46 -0.36 -23.11 2.06
N ALA A 47 0.59 -23.71 1.33
CA ALA A 47 0.89 -25.15 1.40
C ALA A 47 1.97 -25.52 2.44
N GLU A 48 2.75 -24.53 2.90
CA GLU A 48 3.85 -24.72 3.85
C GLU A 48 3.51 -24.20 5.27
N GLU A 49 4.43 -24.42 6.21
CA GLU A 49 4.34 -23.96 7.58
C GLU A 49 4.12 -22.43 7.66
N VAL A 50 3.12 -22.03 8.46
CA VAL A 50 2.69 -20.63 8.60
C VAL A 50 3.70 -19.86 9.45
N THR A 51 4.74 -19.35 8.80
CA THR A 51 5.65 -18.37 9.42
C THR A 51 5.06 -16.96 9.35
N LYS A 52 5.40 -16.11 10.32
CA LYS A 52 4.90 -14.72 10.38
C LYS A 52 5.16 -13.94 9.08
N ASN A 53 6.37 -14.01 8.54
CA ASN A 53 6.75 -13.24 7.36
C ASN A 53 6.00 -13.69 6.10
N LYS A 54 5.91 -15.01 5.86
CA LYS A 54 5.14 -15.55 4.72
C LYS A 54 3.65 -15.22 4.84
N LEU A 55 3.12 -15.20 6.06
CA LEU A 55 1.74 -14.79 6.30
C LEU A 55 1.53 -13.32 5.96
N ASP A 56 2.42 -12.44 6.40
CA ASP A 56 2.34 -11.00 6.11
C ASP A 56 2.36 -10.75 4.59
N GLU A 57 3.23 -11.45 3.85
CA GLU A 57 3.28 -11.39 2.37
C GLU A 57 1.99 -11.90 1.72
N ALA A 58 1.45 -13.03 2.16
CA ALA A 58 0.22 -13.60 1.61
C ALA A 58 -1.02 -12.72 1.91
N GLN A 59 -1.08 -12.14 3.11
CA GLN A 59 -2.11 -11.17 3.49
C GLN A 59 -2.05 -9.93 2.61
N LEU A 60 -0.85 -9.39 2.41
CA LEU A 60 -0.61 -8.24 1.55
C LEU A 60 -1.03 -8.53 0.09
N ALA A 61 -0.65 -9.69 -0.44
CA ALA A 61 -1.01 -10.12 -1.79
C ALA A 61 -2.54 -10.23 -1.95
N ASN A 62 -3.22 -10.87 -1.00
CA ASN A 62 -4.67 -11.00 -1.04
C ASN A 62 -5.38 -9.63 -0.95
N LEU A 63 -4.91 -8.75 -0.07
CA LEU A 63 -5.44 -7.39 0.05
C LEU A 63 -5.31 -6.63 -1.27
N TYR A 64 -4.15 -6.68 -1.92
CA TYR A 64 -3.96 -6.02 -3.21
C TYR A 64 -4.87 -6.59 -4.30
N ASN A 65 -5.03 -7.92 -4.37
CA ASN A 65 -5.95 -8.56 -5.31
C ASN A 65 -7.41 -8.13 -5.07
N GLU A 66 -7.84 -7.97 -3.82
CA GLU A 66 -9.18 -7.49 -3.48
C GLU A 66 -9.37 -6.03 -3.89
N ILE A 67 -8.36 -5.18 -3.69
CA ILE A 67 -8.43 -3.77 -4.06
C ILE A 67 -8.44 -3.60 -5.59
N GLU A 68 -7.63 -4.36 -6.32
CA GLU A 68 -7.58 -4.33 -7.79
C GLU A 68 -8.94 -4.70 -8.41
N LYS A 69 -9.65 -5.67 -7.83
CA LYS A 69 -11.01 -6.05 -8.26
C LYS A 69 -12.05 -4.93 -8.08
N ARG A 70 -11.78 -3.89 -7.27
CA ARG A 70 -12.70 -2.76 -7.08
C ARG A 70 -12.55 -1.74 -8.22
N LYS A 71 -13.64 -1.52 -8.98
CA LYS A 71 -13.70 -0.62 -10.16
C LYS A 71 -13.13 0.79 -9.96
N LEU A 72 -13.29 1.38 -8.78
CA LEU A 72 -12.79 2.74 -8.50
C LEU A 72 -11.29 2.78 -8.19
N HIS A 73 -10.75 1.70 -7.61
CA HIS A 73 -9.36 1.65 -7.16
C HIS A 73 -8.42 1.10 -8.22
N SER A 74 -8.89 0.27 -9.16
CA SER A 74 -8.06 -0.26 -10.26
C SER A 74 -7.31 0.84 -11.04
N LYS A 75 -7.93 2.01 -11.25
CA LYS A 75 -7.29 3.17 -11.89
C LYS A 75 -6.08 3.70 -11.11
N LEU A 76 -6.07 3.59 -9.78
CA LEU A 76 -4.94 3.98 -8.93
C LEU A 76 -3.82 2.93 -8.96
N TYR A 77 -4.17 1.65 -9.14
CA TYR A 77 -3.22 0.54 -9.19
C TYR A 77 -2.60 0.29 -10.57
N ASN A 78 -3.16 0.85 -11.64
CA ASN A 78 -2.48 0.91 -12.94
C ASN A 78 -1.06 1.52 -12.86
N ALA A 79 -0.84 2.41 -11.87
CA ALA A 79 0.46 2.99 -11.56
C ALA A 79 1.50 1.96 -11.13
N ARG A 80 1.09 0.94 -10.37
CA ARG A 80 1.98 -0.03 -9.73
C ARG A 80 2.65 -0.93 -10.77
N ASN A 81 1.95 -1.24 -11.85
CA ASN A 81 2.47 -2.05 -12.95
C ASN A 81 3.31 -1.23 -13.94
N ASN A 82 3.44 0.10 -13.75
CA ASN A 82 4.22 0.95 -14.62
C ASN A 82 5.63 1.14 -14.06
N GLU A 83 6.62 0.55 -14.73
CA GLU A 83 8.04 0.61 -14.36
C GLU A 83 8.59 2.04 -14.26
N LEU A 84 7.96 3.02 -14.94
CA LEU A 84 8.37 4.42 -14.94
C LEU A 84 7.84 5.21 -13.72
N VAL A 85 6.92 4.63 -12.95
CA VAL A 85 6.20 5.32 -11.87
C VAL A 85 6.61 4.75 -10.52
N SER A 86 7.16 5.62 -9.66
CA SER A 86 7.59 5.26 -8.31
C SER A 86 6.76 6.01 -7.27
N VAL A 87 6.02 5.27 -6.44
CA VAL A 87 5.22 5.87 -5.36
C VAL A 87 6.11 6.60 -4.36
N ASN A 88 7.25 6.00 -3.99
CA ASN A 88 8.17 6.59 -3.03
C ASN A 88 8.76 7.92 -3.57
N ASP A 89 9.18 7.94 -4.84
CA ASP A 89 9.78 9.14 -5.42
C ASP A 89 8.76 10.27 -5.64
N SER A 90 7.47 9.97 -5.71
CA SER A 90 6.41 10.99 -5.82
C SER A 90 6.46 12.00 -4.68
N SER A 91 6.72 11.52 -3.46
CA SER A 91 6.75 12.33 -2.24
C SER A 91 8.09 13.01 -1.95
N ARG A 92 9.12 12.73 -2.76
CA ARG A 92 10.51 13.11 -2.48
C ARG A 92 10.71 14.63 -2.46
N TRP A 93 9.92 15.35 -3.27
CA TRP A 93 9.83 16.81 -3.23
C TRP A 93 9.39 17.33 -1.86
N LEU A 94 8.34 16.75 -1.26
CA LEU A 94 7.79 17.18 0.03
C LEU A 94 8.69 16.83 1.22
N LYS A 95 9.49 15.76 1.09
CA LYS A 95 10.39 15.28 2.16
C LYS A 95 11.69 16.08 2.24
N LYS A 96 12.11 16.72 1.16
CA LYS A 96 13.30 17.57 1.15
C LYS A 96 12.84 19.03 1.27
N GLY A 97 13.37 19.75 2.26
CA GLY A 97 13.07 21.18 2.47
C GLY A 97 13.62 22.06 1.34
N SER A 98 14.22 23.20 1.67
CA SER A 98 14.85 24.05 0.65
C SER A 98 15.98 23.29 -0.06
N VAL A 99 15.82 23.06 -1.36
CA VAL A 99 16.81 22.37 -2.23
C VAL A 99 17.31 23.33 -3.30
N ARG A 100 18.39 22.95 -3.99
CA ARG A 100 18.92 23.77 -5.08
C ARG A 100 17.89 23.83 -6.22
N PRO A 101 17.78 24.95 -6.94
CA PRO A 101 16.82 25.09 -8.05
C PRO A 101 16.90 23.98 -9.11
N ARG A 102 18.11 23.45 -9.35
CA ARG A 102 18.33 22.33 -10.28
C ARG A 102 17.72 21.02 -9.75
N ASP A 103 17.86 20.76 -8.45
CA ASP A 103 17.32 19.55 -7.82
C ASP A 103 15.79 19.64 -7.70
N GLU A 104 15.27 20.83 -7.44
CA GLU A 104 13.85 21.16 -7.49
C GLU A 104 13.23 20.86 -8.84
N ALA A 105 13.85 21.33 -9.93
CA ALA A 105 13.36 21.04 -11.28
C ALA A 105 13.27 19.52 -11.56
N VAL A 106 14.25 18.74 -11.07
CA VAL A 106 14.26 17.28 -11.21
C VAL A 106 13.14 16.63 -10.37
N PHE A 107 12.94 17.06 -9.13
CA PHE A 107 11.89 16.51 -8.28
C PHE A 107 10.49 16.86 -8.77
N CYS A 108 10.27 18.09 -9.27
CA CYS A 108 9.02 18.49 -9.91
C CYS A 108 8.73 17.63 -11.15
N TYR A 109 9.75 17.38 -11.99
CA TYR A 109 9.61 16.49 -13.14
C TYR A 109 9.22 15.05 -12.73
N ILE A 110 9.87 14.50 -11.69
CA ILE A 110 9.56 13.17 -11.18
C ILE A 110 8.14 13.13 -10.59
N GLN A 111 7.73 14.19 -9.88
CA GLN A 111 6.37 14.31 -9.36
C GLN A 111 5.34 14.32 -10.49
N ASP A 112 5.57 15.14 -11.53
CA ASP A 112 4.72 15.20 -12.72
C ASP A 112 4.61 13.84 -13.38
N ARG A 113 5.75 13.20 -13.64
CA ARG A 113 5.81 11.88 -14.25
C ARG A 113 5.00 10.86 -13.45
N ASN A 114 5.11 10.85 -12.12
CA ASN A 114 4.40 9.86 -11.30
C ASN A 114 2.90 10.17 -11.16
N VAL A 115 2.52 11.44 -11.00
CA VAL A 115 1.12 11.87 -10.86
C VAL A 115 0.31 11.59 -12.13
N PHE A 116 0.93 11.75 -13.30
CA PHE A 116 0.30 11.48 -14.59
C PHE A 116 0.67 10.11 -15.17
N TRP A 117 1.22 9.20 -14.35
CA TRP A 117 1.56 7.83 -14.75
C TRP A 117 2.46 7.72 -16.00
N GLY A 118 3.38 8.67 -16.18
CA GLY A 118 4.27 8.75 -17.34
C GLY A 118 3.58 9.19 -18.63
N ALA A 119 2.28 9.45 -18.61
CA ALA A 119 1.54 9.90 -19.78
C ALA A 119 1.82 11.37 -20.06
N GLU A 120 2.47 11.64 -21.19
CA GLU A 120 2.59 12.99 -21.73
C GLU A 120 1.25 13.37 -22.36
N SER A 121 0.54 14.31 -21.74
CA SER A 121 -0.75 14.80 -22.23
C SER A 121 -0.80 16.32 -22.15
N MET A 122 -1.58 16.93 -23.04
CA MET A 122 -1.91 18.35 -22.96
C MET A 122 -2.95 18.57 -21.87
N CYS A 123 -2.92 19.77 -21.27
CA CYS A 123 -3.93 20.17 -20.32
C CYS A 123 -5.31 20.15 -20.98
N GLN A 124 -6.25 19.38 -20.44
CA GLN A 124 -7.58 19.21 -21.03
C GLN A 124 -8.44 20.47 -20.97
N HIS A 125 -8.05 21.45 -20.15
CA HIS A 125 -8.79 22.70 -19.98
C HIS A 125 -8.36 23.76 -20.98
N CYS A 126 -7.06 24.09 -21.04
CA CYS A 126 -6.56 25.13 -21.95
C CYS A 126 -6.06 24.58 -23.29
N ASN A 127 -5.67 23.30 -23.37
CA ASN A 127 -5.07 22.66 -24.52
C ASN A 127 -3.80 23.35 -25.10
N THR A 128 -3.24 24.34 -24.39
CA THR A 128 -2.10 25.15 -24.85
C THR A 128 -0.77 24.68 -24.28
N SER A 129 -0.79 24.00 -23.14
CA SER A 129 0.42 23.60 -22.41
C SER A 129 0.35 22.16 -21.94
N ARG A 130 1.52 21.56 -21.73
CA ARG A 130 1.67 20.22 -21.15
C ARG A 130 0.97 20.18 -19.79
N LYS A 131 0.32 19.05 -19.52
CA LYS A 131 -0.33 18.76 -18.24
C LYS A 131 0.75 18.50 -17.19
N THR A 132 1.15 19.56 -16.50
CA THR A 132 2.04 19.48 -15.33
C THR A 132 1.28 19.89 -14.07
N VAL A 133 1.80 19.46 -12.94
CA VAL A 133 1.34 19.82 -11.60
C VAL A 133 1.30 21.33 -11.44
N ASP A 134 2.38 22.00 -11.84
CA ASP A 134 2.51 23.45 -11.75
C ASP A 134 1.54 24.13 -12.70
N HIS A 135 1.46 23.70 -13.98
CA HIS A 135 0.54 24.32 -14.92
C HIS A 135 -0.92 24.23 -14.43
N LEU A 136 -1.32 23.07 -13.92
CA LEU A 136 -2.65 22.87 -13.35
C LEU A 136 -2.91 23.80 -12.15
N ALA A 137 -2.05 23.81 -11.13
CA ALA A 137 -2.28 24.63 -9.93
C ALA A 137 -2.09 26.15 -10.16
N THR A 138 -1.13 26.44 -11.02
CA THR A 138 -0.51 27.70 -11.43
C THR A 138 -1.23 28.63 -12.37
N ARG A 139 -1.46 28.05 -13.55
CA ARG A 139 -1.41 28.77 -14.84
C ARG A 139 -2.57 28.40 -15.74
N CYS A 140 -3.36 27.40 -15.37
CA CYS A 140 -4.56 27.04 -16.07
C CYS A 140 -5.71 27.90 -15.57
N GLU A 141 -6.10 28.91 -16.34
CA GLU A 141 -7.13 29.90 -15.98
C GLU A 141 -8.50 29.30 -15.62
N ILE A 142 -8.76 28.05 -16.04
CA ILE A 142 -10.02 27.35 -15.85
C ILE A 142 -10.05 26.57 -14.52
N MET A 143 -8.93 26.49 -13.78
CA MET A 143 -8.86 25.76 -12.51
C MET A 143 -9.45 26.57 -11.35
N LEU A 144 -10.77 26.72 -11.32
CA LEU A 144 -11.50 27.15 -10.14
C LEU A 144 -11.29 26.09 -9.03
N GLY A 145 -10.98 26.52 -7.81
CA GLY A 145 -10.34 25.76 -6.71
C GLY A 145 -10.90 24.38 -6.30
N HIS A 146 -11.96 23.89 -6.95
CA HIS A 146 -12.55 22.56 -6.81
C HIS A 146 -11.62 21.42 -7.28
N ASP A 147 -10.85 21.62 -8.35
CA ASP A 147 -9.94 20.57 -8.86
C ASP A 147 -8.64 20.47 -8.05
N TYR A 148 -8.21 21.57 -7.41
CA TYR A 148 -7.09 21.60 -6.48
C TYR A 148 -7.39 20.78 -5.20
N THR A 149 -8.60 20.90 -4.64
CA THR A 149 -9.03 20.10 -3.48
C THR A 149 -9.20 18.61 -3.82
N ARG A 150 -9.74 18.30 -5.01
CA ARG A 150 -9.86 16.91 -5.49
C ARG A 150 -8.49 16.24 -5.66
N ARG A 151 -7.46 17.03 -6.00
CA ARG A 151 -6.07 16.59 -6.10
C ARG A 151 -5.42 16.35 -4.74
N LEU A 152 -5.67 17.21 -3.73
CA LEU A 152 -5.23 16.97 -2.36
C LEU A 152 -5.82 15.65 -1.82
N MET A 153 -7.10 15.39 -2.11
CA MET A 153 -7.75 14.13 -1.73
C MET A 153 -7.19 12.91 -2.49
N LYS A 154 -6.88 13.02 -3.80
CA LYS A 154 -6.21 11.94 -4.54
C LYS A 154 -4.79 11.68 -4.03
N TRP A 155 -4.06 12.73 -3.67
CA TRP A 155 -2.73 12.64 -3.07
C TRP A 155 -2.76 12.01 -1.68
N LEU A 156 -3.65 12.47 -0.80
CA LEU A 156 -3.84 11.89 0.53
C LEU A 156 -4.32 10.44 0.44
N GLY A 157 -5.22 10.12 -0.50
CA GLY A 157 -5.64 8.74 -0.77
C GLY A 157 -4.49 7.86 -1.23
N ALA A 158 -3.66 8.32 -2.18
CA ALA A 158 -2.47 7.57 -2.60
C ALA A 158 -1.43 7.46 -1.47
N TYR A 159 -1.25 8.48 -0.64
CA TYR A 159 -0.28 8.49 0.45
C TYR A 159 -0.71 7.60 1.64
N THR A 160 -2.01 7.54 1.93
CA THR A 160 -2.58 6.72 3.01
C THR A 160 -2.77 5.26 2.63
N TYR A 161 -2.97 4.94 1.35
CA TYR A 161 -3.13 3.56 0.89
C TYR A 161 -1.82 2.88 0.43
N PHE A 162 -0.76 3.65 0.17
CA PHE A 162 0.53 3.13 -0.31
C PHE A 162 1.74 3.46 0.61
N SER A 163 1.55 4.04 1.80
CA SER A 163 2.56 4.04 2.88
C SER A 163 2.33 2.87 3.81
#